data_AF-A0AAV0IVW7-F1
#
_entry.id   AF-A0AAV0IVW7-F1
#
_cell.length_a   1.000
_cell.length_b   1.000
_cell.length_c   1.000
_cell.angle_alpha   90.00
_cell.angle_beta   90.00
_cell.angle_gamma   90.00
#
_symmetry.space_group_name_H-M   'P 1'
#
loop_
_entity.id
_entity.type
_entity.pdbx_description
1 polymer ?
#
loop_
_entity_poly.entity_id
_entity_poly.type
_entity_poly.pdbx_seq_one_letter_code
_entity_poly.pdbx_strand_id
1 'polypeptide(L)'
;MGILLAIAGFTFGGILVTAVWFVYLLVKSYAGKSVNSPEYAPVKGTVFQQMLYFNRLYDHHTQLARSHRTFRLVGPSCSHLYTTEPRNVEHVLKTNFHSYSKGRYNQEIITDVFGHGIFAVDGDKWKQQRKLASFEFSTRVLRDFSCSVFRKNAEKLVAVVGDAAGRAFDVQDVLMRCTLDSIFEVGFGVELRCLEGSSKEGGEFMKAFDDASALTYWRYADPFWRLKRRFNLGAEASLRSNIRTIDDFVSHVIATKRRTTAKVRVLYIYIWVRLAYVRRILYVRYY
;
A
#
# COMPACT_ATOMS: atom_id res chain seq x y z
N MET A 1 -34.37 -14.99 -35.11
CA MET A 1 -35.07 -14.12 -34.14
C MET A 1 -35.08 -14.69 -32.71
N GLY A 2 -35.38 -15.99 -32.50
CA GLY A 2 -35.48 -16.58 -31.15
C GLY A 2 -34.19 -16.57 -30.29
N ILE A 3 -33.02 -16.82 -30.89
CA ILE A 3 -31.73 -16.85 -30.15
C ILE A 3 -31.36 -15.47 -29.61
N LEU A 4 -31.60 -14.40 -30.38
CA LEU A 4 -31.34 -13.02 -29.94
C LEU A 4 -32.24 -12.60 -28.78
N LEU A 5 -33.52 -13.00 -28.80
CA LEU A 5 -34.45 -12.75 -27.70
C LEU A 5 -34.07 -13.53 -26.43
N ALA A 6 -33.58 -14.76 -26.56
CA ALA A 6 -33.11 -15.55 -25.42
C ALA A 6 -31.84 -14.93 -24.77
N ILE A 7 -30.88 -14.48 -25.58
CA ILE A 7 -29.69 -13.78 -25.10
C ILE A 7 -30.07 -12.45 -24.43
N ALA A 8 -30.98 -11.68 -25.04
CA ALA A 8 -31.49 -10.43 -24.46
C ALA A 8 -32.21 -10.67 -23.12
N GLY A 9 -33.02 -11.73 -23.02
CA GLY A 9 -33.68 -12.11 -21.77
C GLY A 9 -32.70 -12.51 -20.67
N PHE A 10 -31.69 -13.31 -20.99
CA PHE A 10 -30.67 -13.74 -20.03
C PHE A 10 -29.81 -12.57 -19.54
N THR A 11 -29.39 -11.68 -20.45
CA THR A 11 -28.64 -10.47 -20.11
C THR A 11 -29.47 -9.50 -19.26
N PHE A 12 -30.73 -9.27 -19.62
CA PHE A 12 -31.65 -8.44 -18.83
C PHE A 12 -31.89 -9.02 -17.43
N GLY A 13 -32.11 -10.32 -17.32
CA GLY A 13 -32.25 -11.01 -16.03
C GLY A 13 -31.00 -10.88 -15.17
N GLY A 14 -29.81 -11.03 -15.75
CA GLY A 14 -28.55 -10.81 -15.05
C GLY A 14 -28.40 -9.37 -14.55
N ILE A 15 -28.73 -8.38 -15.38
CA ILE A 15 -28.72 -6.96 -14.99
C ILE A 15 -29.70 -6.71 -13.84
N LEU A 16 -30.91 -7.24 -13.90
CA LEU A 16 -31.90 -7.08 -12.83
C LEU A 16 -31.42 -7.68 -11.50
N VAL A 17 -30.87 -8.89 -11.53
CA VAL A 17 -30.33 -9.56 -10.32
C VAL A 17 -29.19 -8.76 -9.71
N THR A 18 -28.25 -8.27 -10.54
CA THR A 18 -27.15 -7.43 -10.06
C THR A 18 -27.62 -6.10 -9.50
N ALA A 19 -28.62 -5.47 -10.11
CA ALA A 19 -29.23 -4.23 -9.61
C ALA A 19 -29.93 -4.45 -8.26
N VAL A 20 -30.74 -5.49 -8.12
CA VAL A 20 -31.41 -5.84 -6.86
C VAL A 20 -30.40 -6.13 -5.75
N TRP A 21 -29.34 -6.88 -6.06
CA TRP A 21 -28.27 -7.16 -5.11
C TRP A 21 -27.51 -5.90 -4.69
N PHE A 22 -27.25 -4.98 -5.62
CA PHE A 22 -26.62 -3.69 -5.31
C PHE A 22 -27.51 -2.81 -4.43
N VAL A 23 -28.81 -2.74 -4.71
CA VAL A 23 -29.79 -2.05 -3.87
C VAL A 23 -29.82 -2.67 -2.47
N TYR A 24 -29.84 -4.00 -2.36
CA TYR A 24 -29.75 -4.69 -1.08
C TYR A 24 -28.49 -4.31 -0.30
N LEU A 25 -27.32 -4.22 -0.95
CA LEU A 25 -26.08 -3.78 -0.30
C LEU A 25 -26.14 -2.32 0.16
N LEU A 26 -26.73 -1.42 -0.63
CA LEU A 26 -26.91 -0.03 -0.25
C LEU A 26 -27.82 0.08 0.97
N VAL A 27 -28.99 -0.56 0.95
CA VAL A 27 -29.91 -0.59 2.09
C VAL A 27 -29.21 -1.16 3.32
N LYS A 28 -28.50 -2.29 3.18
CA LYS A 28 -27.74 -2.90 4.27
C LYS A 28 -26.64 -1.98 4.83
N SER A 29 -26.03 -1.14 4.00
CA SER A 29 -24.98 -0.20 4.44
C SER A 29 -25.51 0.88 5.37
N TYR A 30 -26.77 1.31 5.17
CA TYR A 30 -27.43 2.30 6.02
C TYR A 30 -28.24 1.66 7.16
N ALA A 31 -28.74 0.43 6.98
CA ALA A 31 -29.56 -0.28 7.96
C ALA A 31 -28.82 -0.44 9.30
N GLY A 32 -29.48 -0.04 10.38
CA GLY A 32 -28.93 -0.14 11.74
C GLY A 32 -27.75 0.79 12.02
N LYS A 33 -27.43 1.73 11.13
CA LYS A 33 -26.41 2.76 11.39
C LYS A 33 -27.07 4.04 11.87
N SER A 34 -26.45 4.71 12.85
CA SER A 34 -26.90 6.00 13.36
C SER A 34 -26.56 7.12 12.35
N VAL A 35 -27.30 7.19 11.24
CA VAL A 35 -27.02 8.12 10.13
C VAL A 35 -27.28 9.57 10.53
N ASN A 36 -28.38 9.82 11.25
CA ASN A 36 -28.85 11.15 11.63
C ASN A 36 -28.71 11.44 13.13
N SER A 37 -27.93 10.64 13.87
CA SER A 37 -27.72 10.89 15.29
C SER A 37 -26.69 12.01 15.49
N PRO A 38 -26.99 13.02 16.31
CA PRO A 38 -26.05 14.11 16.62
C PRO A 38 -24.84 13.63 17.44
N GLU A 39 -24.91 12.46 18.06
CA GLU A 39 -23.82 11.90 18.89
C GLU A 39 -22.66 11.35 18.06
N TYR A 40 -22.90 11.06 16.77
CA TYR A 40 -21.89 10.46 15.90
C TYR A 40 -21.47 11.42 14.79
N ALA A 41 -20.23 11.26 14.33
CA ALA A 41 -19.74 12.00 13.17
C ALA A 41 -20.69 11.82 11.96
N PRO A 42 -20.91 12.87 11.16
CA PRO A 42 -21.88 12.83 10.07
C PRO A 42 -21.50 11.82 9.00
N VAL A 43 -22.49 11.14 8.45
CA VAL A 43 -22.30 10.24 7.31
C VAL A 43 -22.23 11.07 6.03
N LYS A 44 -21.17 10.88 5.23
CA LYS A 44 -20.96 11.60 3.96
C LYS A 44 -21.10 10.73 2.72
N GLY A 45 -21.39 9.45 2.92
CA GLY A 45 -21.73 8.52 1.86
C GLY A 45 -21.35 7.10 2.22
N THR A 46 -21.17 6.28 1.20
CA THR A 46 -20.86 4.85 1.35
C THR A 46 -19.43 4.54 0.96
N VAL A 47 -18.91 3.41 1.41
CA VAL A 47 -17.59 2.91 0.98
C VAL A 47 -17.51 2.68 -0.54
N PHE A 48 -18.64 2.48 -1.23
CA PHE A 48 -18.68 2.32 -2.69
C PHE A 48 -18.30 3.59 -3.45
N GLN A 49 -18.47 4.77 -2.86
CA GLN A 49 -17.98 6.02 -3.47
C GLN A 49 -16.46 5.99 -3.70
N GLN A 50 -15.72 5.25 -2.87
CA GLN A 50 -14.28 5.09 -3.04
C GLN A 50 -13.92 4.38 -4.34
N MET A 51 -14.79 3.48 -4.83
CA MET A 51 -14.61 2.87 -6.15
C MET A 51 -14.82 3.88 -7.28
N LEU A 52 -15.89 4.68 -7.19
CA LEU A 52 -16.24 5.66 -8.21
C LEU A 52 -15.17 6.75 -8.34
N TYR A 53 -14.57 7.14 -7.21
CA TYR A 53 -13.53 8.16 -7.15
C TYR A 53 -12.12 7.57 -7.01
N PHE A 54 -11.87 6.29 -7.30
CA PHE A 54 -10.59 5.64 -6.98
C PHE A 54 -9.36 6.40 -7.52
N ASN A 55 -9.42 6.84 -8.79
CA ASN A 55 -8.34 7.60 -9.42
C ASN A 55 -8.14 9.01 -8.86
N ARG A 56 -9.11 9.51 -8.08
CA ARG A 56 -9.07 10.83 -7.42
C ARG A 56 -9.43 10.70 -5.93
N LEU A 57 -9.10 9.56 -5.31
CA LEU A 57 -9.61 9.21 -3.99
C LEU A 57 -9.13 10.21 -2.94
N TYR A 58 -7.87 10.62 -3.03
CA TYR A 58 -7.29 11.62 -2.14
C TYR A 58 -7.93 13.01 -2.33
N ASP A 59 -8.20 13.43 -3.57
CA ASP A 59 -8.90 14.69 -3.84
C ASP A 59 -10.32 14.67 -3.28
N HIS A 60 -11.04 13.56 -3.49
CA HIS A 60 -12.38 13.35 -2.97
C HIS A 60 -12.39 13.39 -1.43
N HIS A 61 -11.50 12.66 -0.77
CA HIS A 61 -11.37 12.69 0.69
C HIS A 61 -10.99 14.09 1.20
N THR A 62 -10.13 14.82 0.49
CA THR A 62 -9.74 16.19 0.85
C THR A 62 -10.93 17.14 0.75
N GLN A 63 -11.74 17.05 -0.31
CA GLN A 63 -12.97 17.83 -0.45
C GLN A 63 -13.97 17.54 0.68
N LEU A 64 -14.16 16.27 1.04
CA LEU A 64 -14.99 15.88 2.17
C LEU A 64 -14.45 16.45 3.49
N ALA A 65 -13.14 16.33 3.72
CA ALA A 65 -12.47 16.82 4.92
C ALA A 65 -12.54 18.34 5.09
N ARG A 66 -12.54 19.11 3.98
CA ARG A 66 -12.75 20.56 3.99
C ARG A 66 -14.11 20.94 4.55
N SER A 67 -15.14 20.14 4.24
CA SER A 67 -16.49 20.39 4.77
C SER A 67 -16.64 19.93 6.22
N HIS A 68 -16.07 18.77 6.56
CA HIS A 68 -16.21 18.15 7.88
C HIS A 68 -14.89 17.49 8.26
N ARG A 69 -14.24 17.99 9.31
CA ARG A 69 -12.94 17.46 9.76
C ARG A 69 -13.01 15.99 10.16
N THR A 70 -14.15 15.54 10.66
CA THR A 70 -14.42 14.14 11.01
C THR A 70 -15.74 13.71 10.38
N PHE A 71 -15.73 12.62 9.62
CA PHE A 71 -16.90 12.09 8.92
C PHE A 71 -16.85 10.56 8.82
N ARG A 72 -18.00 9.96 8.52
CA ARG A 72 -18.11 8.51 8.30
C ARG A 72 -18.50 8.18 6.87
N LEU A 73 -17.91 7.11 6.36
CA LEU A 73 -18.40 6.39 5.19
C LEU A 73 -18.99 5.07 5.66
N VAL A 74 -20.24 4.80 5.31
CA VAL A 74 -20.93 3.58 5.76
C VAL A 74 -20.72 2.44 4.76
N GLY A 75 -20.44 1.25 5.28
CA GLY A 75 -20.35 0.04 4.48
C GLY A 75 -21.30 -1.04 4.96
N PRO A 76 -21.49 -2.12 4.18
CA PRO A 76 -22.43 -3.20 4.50
C PRO A 76 -22.14 -3.94 5.82
N SER A 77 -20.90 -3.89 6.31
CA SER A 77 -20.45 -4.55 7.55
C SER A 77 -20.14 -3.51 8.63
N CYS A 78 -19.20 -2.60 8.35
CA CYS A 78 -18.73 -1.58 9.27
C CYS A 78 -18.78 -0.18 8.66
N SER A 79 -18.74 0.83 9.53
CA SER A 79 -18.56 2.22 9.12
C SER A 79 -17.09 2.59 9.25
N HIS A 80 -16.55 3.27 8.25
CA HIS A 80 -15.18 3.78 8.24
C HIS A 80 -15.19 5.23 8.73
N LEU A 81 -14.42 5.52 9.77
CA LEU A 81 -14.28 6.86 10.32
C LEU A 81 -13.05 7.53 9.72
N TYR A 82 -13.23 8.72 9.16
CA TYR A 82 -12.17 9.57 8.63
C TYR A 82 -12.06 10.80 9.50
N THR A 83 -10.84 11.18 9.86
CA THR A 83 -10.59 12.36 10.69
C THR A 83 -9.32 13.08 10.27
N THR A 84 -9.40 14.40 10.23
CA THR A 84 -8.29 15.34 10.07
C THR A 84 -8.08 16.19 11.33
N GLU A 85 -8.93 16.01 12.35
CA GLU A 85 -8.82 16.72 13.62
C GLU A 85 -7.60 16.22 14.43
N PRO A 86 -6.61 17.09 14.74
CA PRO A 86 -5.38 16.67 15.41
C PRO A 86 -5.59 15.97 16.74
N ARG A 87 -6.61 16.38 17.53
CA ARG A 87 -6.93 15.75 18.81
C ARG A 87 -7.32 14.28 18.66
N ASN A 88 -8.09 13.95 17.62
CA ASN A 88 -8.46 12.57 17.33
C ASN A 88 -7.24 11.77 16.85
N VAL A 89 -6.40 12.38 16.02
CA VAL A 89 -5.15 11.75 15.55
C VAL A 89 -4.20 11.47 16.72
N GLU A 90 -4.02 12.41 17.64
CA GLU A 90 -3.23 12.20 18.85
C GLU A 90 -3.83 11.10 19.74
N HIS A 91 -5.14 11.10 19.93
CA HIS A 91 -5.80 10.05 20.72
C HIS A 91 -5.55 8.66 20.13
N VAL A 92 -5.70 8.50 18.82
CA VAL A 92 -5.54 7.21 18.13
C VAL A 92 -4.07 6.78 18.08
N LEU A 93 -3.14 7.69 17.79
CA LEU A 93 -1.74 7.34 17.53
C LEU A 93 -0.83 7.41 18.76
N LYS A 94 -1.25 8.06 19.84
CA LYS A 94 -0.44 8.28 21.04
C LYS A 94 -1.19 7.90 22.31
N THR A 95 -2.29 8.58 22.63
CA THR A 95 -2.91 8.46 23.97
C THR A 95 -3.53 7.09 24.22
N ASN A 96 -4.17 6.50 23.21
CA ASN A 96 -4.89 5.22 23.33
C ASN A 96 -4.52 4.23 22.23
N PHE A 97 -3.25 4.25 21.79
CA PHE A 97 -2.76 3.44 20.68
C PHE A 97 -3.10 1.94 20.80
N HIS A 98 -3.02 1.38 22.01
CA HIS A 98 -3.28 -0.04 22.25
C HIS A 98 -4.71 -0.48 21.96
N SER A 99 -5.68 0.44 22.00
CA SER A 99 -7.07 0.15 21.63
C SER A 99 -7.32 0.18 20.12
N TYR A 100 -6.40 0.73 19.32
CA TYR A 100 -6.52 0.84 17.88
C TYR A 100 -5.56 -0.12 17.17
N SER A 101 -6.07 -1.27 16.75
CA SER A 101 -5.35 -2.18 15.87
C SER A 101 -5.59 -1.87 14.39
N LYS A 102 -4.69 -2.28 13.50
CA LYS A 102 -4.96 -2.25 12.05
C LYS A 102 -6.11 -3.20 11.68
N GLY A 103 -6.21 -4.31 12.42
CA GLY A 103 -7.34 -5.21 12.39
C GLY A 103 -7.28 -6.22 11.25
N ARG A 104 -8.13 -7.24 11.36
CA ARG A 104 -8.16 -8.41 10.45
C ARG A 104 -8.44 -8.02 9.00
N TYR A 105 -9.35 -7.07 8.77
CA TYR A 105 -9.69 -6.60 7.42
C TYR A 105 -8.47 -6.05 6.68
N ASN A 106 -7.69 -5.19 7.36
CA ASN A 106 -6.46 -4.65 6.81
C ASN A 106 -5.42 -5.75 6.57
N GLN A 107 -5.23 -6.62 7.57
CA GLN A 107 -4.30 -7.76 7.47
C GLN A 107 -4.59 -8.64 6.25
N GLU A 108 -5.85 -9.00 6.00
CA GLU A 108 -6.25 -9.83 4.84
C GLU A 108 -5.90 -9.20 3.48
N ILE A 109 -5.92 -7.86 3.41
CA ILE A 109 -5.60 -7.11 2.19
C ILE A 109 -4.09 -7.05 1.95
N ILE A 110 -3.31 -6.67 2.97
CA ILE A 110 -1.89 -6.32 2.79
C ILE A 110 -0.92 -7.48 3.03
N THR A 111 -1.36 -8.56 3.67
CA THR A 111 -0.48 -9.72 3.99
C THR A 111 0.02 -10.41 2.72
N ASP A 112 -0.66 -10.35 1.59
CA ASP A 112 -0.13 -11.01 0.37
C ASP A 112 1.20 -10.39 -0.11
N VAL A 113 1.34 -9.06 0.01
CA VAL A 113 2.55 -8.34 -0.42
C VAL A 113 3.54 -8.18 0.73
N PHE A 114 3.04 -7.80 1.91
CA PHE A 114 3.88 -7.50 3.07
C PHE A 114 4.04 -8.66 4.06
N GLY A 115 3.39 -9.81 3.80
CA GLY A 115 3.23 -10.95 4.72
C GLY A 115 3.02 -10.55 6.16
N HIS A 116 3.53 -11.35 7.10
CA HIS A 116 3.51 -11.01 8.52
C HIS A 116 4.62 -10.02 8.93
N GLY A 117 4.90 -9.04 8.08
CA GLY A 117 5.80 -7.92 8.39
C GLY A 117 5.13 -6.85 9.24
N ILE A 118 5.92 -5.86 9.64
CA ILE A 118 5.54 -4.82 10.61
C ILE A 118 4.37 -3.93 10.13
N PHE A 119 4.16 -3.83 8.81
CA PHE A 119 3.01 -3.13 8.27
C PHE A 119 1.71 -3.90 8.38
N ALA A 120 1.77 -5.24 8.42
CA ALA A 120 0.59 -6.09 8.51
C ALA A 120 0.21 -6.46 9.94
N VAL A 121 1.17 -6.91 10.75
CA VAL A 121 0.86 -7.49 12.06
C VAL A 121 0.48 -6.43 13.11
N ASP A 122 -0.24 -6.87 14.14
CA ASP A 122 -0.62 -6.10 15.32
C ASP A 122 -0.08 -6.75 16.61
N GLY A 123 -0.27 -6.07 17.75
CA GLY A 123 0.04 -6.61 19.08
C GLY A 123 1.53 -6.87 19.33
N ASP A 124 1.82 -7.96 20.04
CA ASP A 124 3.20 -8.28 20.45
C ASP A 124 4.13 -8.57 19.28
N LYS A 125 3.64 -9.22 18.22
CA LYS A 125 4.42 -9.45 17.00
C LYS A 125 4.87 -8.13 16.38
N TRP A 126 3.96 -7.16 16.29
CA TRP A 126 4.30 -5.81 15.84
C TRP A 126 5.31 -5.14 16.76
N LYS A 127 5.10 -5.20 18.08
CA LYS A 127 5.99 -4.59 19.07
C LYS A 127 7.42 -5.14 18.97
N GLN A 128 7.57 -6.46 18.82
CA GLN A 128 8.86 -7.11 18.64
C GLN A 128 9.55 -6.64 17.35
N GLN A 129 8.85 -6.67 16.21
CA GLN A 129 9.41 -6.22 14.93
C GLN A 129 9.75 -4.72 14.94
N ARG A 130 8.90 -3.88 15.56
CA ARG A 130 9.12 -2.44 15.70
C ARG A 130 10.34 -2.12 16.55
N LYS A 131 10.55 -2.87 17.64
CA LYS A 131 11.72 -2.73 18.51
C LYS A 131 13.00 -3.07 17.75
N LEU A 132 13.02 -4.18 17.01
CA LEU A 132 14.16 -4.56 16.17
C LEU A 132 14.45 -3.49 15.11
N ALA A 133 13.42 -3.05 14.40
CA ALA A 133 13.54 -1.99 13.40
C ALA A 133 14.09 -0.68 13.98
N SER A 134 13.67 -0.27 15.18
CA SER A 134 14.12 1.00 15.77
C SER A 134 15.62 1.06 16.04
N PHE A 135 16.29 -0.07 16.26
CA PHE A 135 17.75 -0.10 16.41
C PHE A 135 18.46 0.21 15.10
N GLU A 136 17.96 -0.35 14.00
CA GLU A 136 18.50 -0.14 12.65
C GLU A 136 18.25 1.29 12.14
N PHE A 137 17.12 1.89 12.52
CA PHE A 137 16.80 3.29 12.23
C PHE A 137 17.28 4.27 13.32
N SER A 138 18.23 3.85 14.17
CA SER A 138 18.80 4.76 15.17
C SER A 138 19.66 5.83 14.50
N THR A 139 19.71 7.02 15.10
CA THR A 139 20.48 8.17 14.57
C THR A 139 21.93 7.82 14.30
N ARG A 140 22.53 6.97 15.14
CA ARG A 140 23.91 6.51 14.98
C ARG A 140 24.08 5.67 13.71
N VAL A 141 23.23 4.67 13.50
CA VAL A 141 23.32 3.80 12.31
C VAL A 141 23.07 4.60 11.03
N LEU A 142 22.06 5.49 11.04
CA LEU A 142 21.77 6.35 9.90
C LEU A 142 22.93 7.28 9.55
N ARG A 143 23.57 7.90 10.56
CA ARG A 143 24.71 8.80 10.35
C ARG A 143 25.95 8.06 9.89
N ASP A 144 26.28 6.95 10.56
CA ASP A 144 27.57 6.27 10.39
C ASP A 144 27.59 5.41 9.10
N PHE A 145 26.44 4.92 8.63
CA PHE A 145 26.36 4.03 7.45
C PHE A 145 25.48 4.56 6.32
N SER A 146 24.33 5.15 6.61
CA SER A 146 23.39 5.52 5.55
C SER A 146 23.74 6.84 4.86
N CYS A 147 24.33 7.81 5.57
CA CYS A 147 24.67 9.12 4.98
C CYS A 147 25.65 9.02 3.81
N SER A 148 26.66 8.15 3.88
CA SER A 148 27.63 7.95 2.79
C SER A 148 26.95 7.33 1.56
N VAL A 149 26.11 6.33 1.77
CA VAL A 149 25.32 5.67 0.70
C VAL A 149 24.37 6.66 0.04
N PHE A 150 23.60 7.42 0.82
CA PHE A 150 22.68 8.42 0.28
C PHE A 150 23.42 9.53 -0.48
N ARG A 151 24.57 9.99 0.01
CA ARG A 151 25.37 11.00 -0.69
C ARG A 151 25.90 10.46 -2.03
N LYS A 152 26.45 9.25 -2.03
CA LYS A 152 26.92 8.57 -3.25
C LYS A 152 25.80 8.42 -4.28
N ASN A 153 24.62 7.94 -3.87
CA ASN A 153 23.50 7.78 -4.80
C ASN A 153 22.88 9.11 -5.22
N ALA A 154 22.95 10.15 -4.39
CA ALA A 154 22.59 11.51 -4.78
C ALA A 154 23.54 12.10 -5.83
N GLU A 155 24.86 11.84 -5.73
CA GLU A 155 25.83 12.24 -6.75
C GLU A 155 25.53 11.55 -8.10
N LYS A 156 25.21 10.24 -8.08
CA LYS A 156 24.76 9.51 -9.28
C LYS A 156 23.47 10.08 -9.86
N LEU A 157 22.51 10.45 -9.00
CA LEU A 157 21.26 11.07 -9.42
C LEU A 157 21.51 12.41 -10.14
N VAL A 158 22.40 13.25 -9.60
CA VAL A 158 22.77 14.51 -10.24
C VAL A 158 23.40 14.27 -11.61
N ALA A 159 24.27 13.25 -11.75
CA ALA A 159 24.86 12.89 -13.04
C ALA A 159 23.79 12.47 -14.06
N VAL A 160 22.88 11.55 -13.69
CA VAL A 160 21.79 11.09 -14.58
C VAL A 160 20.88 12.23 -15.01
N VAL A 161 20.53 13.13 -14.09
CA VAL A 161 19.71 14.31 -14.41
C VAL A 161 20.48 15.29 -15.28
N GLY A 162 21.79 15.47 -15.04
CA GLY A 162 22.67 16.29 -15.85
C GLY A 162 22.77 15.79 -17.30
N ASP A 163 22.92 14.49 -17.49
CA ASP A 163 22.96 13.86 -18.82
C ASP A 163 21.62 14.01 -19.57
N ALA A 164 20.51 14.01 -18.83
CA ALA A 164 19.17 14.25 -19.37
C ALA A 164 18.87 15.74 -19.60
N ALA A 165 19.79 16.66 -19.32
CA ALA A 165 19.56 18.09 -19.51
C ALA A 165 19.15 18.40 -20.97
N GLY A 166 18.13 19.25 -21.10
CA GLY A 166 17.53 19.60 -22.40
C GLY A 166 16.59 18.53 -22.97
N ARG A 167 16.34 17.42 -22.27
CA ARG A 167 15.39 16.37 -22.67
C ARG A 167 14.30 16.21 -21.61
N ALA A 168 13.10 15.81 -22.04
CA ALA A 168 12.06 15.39 -21.12
C ALA A 168 12.43 14.02 -20.52
N PHE A 169 12.29 13.88 -19.21
CA PHE A 169 12.49 12.61 -18.50
C PHE A 169 11.47 12.49 -17.36
N ASP A 170 11.23 11.25 -16.92
CA ASP A 170 10.32 10.96 -15.81
C ASP A 170 11.05 11.08 -14.46
N VAL A 171 10.78 12.16 -13.73
CA VAL A 171 11.36 12.40 -12.39
C VAL A 171 10.94 11.33 -11.39
N GLN A 172 9.73 10.76 -11.51
CA GLN A 172 9.26 9.72 -10.61
C GLN A 172 10.08 8.44 -10.79
N ASP A 173 10.29 8.00 -12.03
CA ASP A 173 11.12 6.82 -12.33
C ASP A 173 12.54 6.97 -11.80
N VAL A 174 13.19 8.10 -12.08
CA VAL A 174 14.58 8.34 -11.64
C VAL A 174 14.70 8.38 -10.12
N LEU A 175 13.77 9.05 -9.42
CA LEU A 175 13.77 9.09 -7.95
C LEU A 175 13.46 7.72 -7.33
N MET A 176 12.57 6.93 -7.94
CA MET A 176 12.26 5.57 -7.49
C MET A 176 13.48 4.66 -7.57
N ARG A 177 14.21 4.71 -8.69
CA ARG A 177 15.47 3.96 -8.88
C ARG A 177 16.55 4.36 -7.88
N CYS A 178 16.76 5.67 -7.69
CA CYS A 178 17.73 6.18 -6.71
C CYS A 178 17.37 5.74 -5.27
N THR A 179 16.08 5.78 -4.93
CA THR A 179 15.57 5.34 -3.63
C THR A 179 15.77 3.84 -3.44
N LEU A 180 15.49 3.05 -4.48
CA LEU A 180 15.67 1.60 -4.48
C LEU A 180 17.15 1.22 -4.29
N ASP A 181 18.06 1.81 -5.05
CA ASP A 181 19.50 1.59 -4.91
C ASP A 181 19.98 1.90 -3.49
N SER A 182 19.57 3.05 -2.95
CA SER A 182 19.96 3.46 -1.60
C SER A 182 19.43 2.54 -0.51
N ILE A 183 18.17 2.12 -0.62
CA ILE A 183 17.54 1.22 0.35
C ILE A 183 18.19 -0.16 0.33
N PHE A 184 18.47 -0.71 -0.85
CA PHE A 184 19.07 -2.03 -0.95
C PHE A 184 20.53 -2.04 -0.53
N GLU A 185 21.26 -0.95 -0.78
CA GLU A 185 22.63 -0.78 -0.32
C GLU A 185 22.68 -0.61 1.21
N VAL A 186 21.80 0.19 1.81
CA VAL A 186 21.73 0.33 3.28
C VAL A 186 21.22 -0.95 3.95
N GLY A 187 20.12 -1.52 3.44
CA GLY A 187 19.42 -2.63 4.09
C GLY A 187 20.05 -4.00 3.87
N PHE A 188 20.66 -4.24 2.70
CA PHE A 188 21.25 -5.53 2.32
C PHE A 188 22.75 -5.44 2.03
N GLY A 189 23.32 -4.23 1.90
CA GLY A 189 24.69 -4.06 1.44
C GLY A 189 24.86 -4.51 0.00
N VAL A 190 23.82 -4.40 -0.83
CA VAL A 190 23.82 -4.79 -2.24
C VAL A 190 23.52 -3.56 -3.08
N GLU A 191 24.44 -3.22 -3.99
CA GLU A 191 24.24 -2.17 -4.96
C GLU A 191 23.47 -2.75 -6.16
N LEU A 192 22.22 -2.33 -6.36
CA LEU A 192 21.40 -2.86 -7.45
C LEU A 192 21.72 -2.21 -8.79
N ARG A 193 22.19 -0.96 -8.81
CA ARG A 193 22.51 -0.16 -10.01
C ARG A 193 21.29 0.05 -10.92
N CYS A 194 20.12 0.18 -10.33
CA CYS A 194 18.87 0.49 -11.04
C CYS A 194 18.94 1.88 -11.70
N LEU A 195 19.56 2.85 -11.03
CA LEU A 195 19.66 4.23 -11.49
C LEU A 195 20.51 4.38 -12.76
N GLU A 196 21.54 3.55 -12.90
CA GLU A 196 22.43 3.51 -14.06
C GLU A 196 21.81 2.72 -15.24
N GLY A 197 20.63 2.15 -15.06
CA GLY A 197 19.91 1.39 -16.09
C GLY A 197 20.52 0.01 -16.41
N SER A 198 21.54 -0.42 -15.67
CA SER A 198 22.26 -1.68 -15.92
C SER A 198 21.57 -2.91 -15.32
N SER A 199 20.59 -2.71 -14.42
CA SER A 199 19.93 -3.80 -13.68
C SER A 199 18.54 -4.11 -14.23
N LYS A 200 18.47 -5.14 -15.08
CA LYS A 200 17.20 -5.68 -15.57
C LYS A 200 16.35 -6.22 -14.42
N GLU A 201 16.96 -6.98 -13.52
CA GLU A 201 16.27 -7.58 -12.35
C GLU A 201 15.71 -6.52 -11.41
N GLY A 202 16.47 -5.45 -11.14
CA GLY A 202 16.02 -4.34 -10.30
C GLY A 202 14.88 -3.55 -10.92
N GLY A 203 14.89 -3.36 -12.24
CA GLY A 203 13.77 -2.75 -12.98
C GLY A 203 12.50 -3.60 -12.95
N GLU A 204 12.62 -4.92 -13.13
CA GLU A 204 11.50 -5.86 -13.03
C GLU A 204 10.92 -5.89 -11.61
N PHE A 205 11.76 -5.91 -10.59
CA PHE A 205 11.34 -5.80 -9.19
C PHE A 205 10.59 -4.49 -8.93
N MET A 206 11.13 -3.35 -9.37
CA MET A 206 10.54 -2.04 -9.15
C MET A 206 9.14 -1.96 -9.76
N LYS A 207 8.99 -2.41 -11.01
CA LYS A 207 7.70 -2.45 -11.70
C LYS A 207 6.72 -3.39 -11.00
N ALA A 208 7.15 -4.61 -10.67
CA ALA A 208 6.31 -5.58 -9.97
C ALA A 208 5.84 -5.03 -8.62
N PHE A 209 6.71 -4.34 -7.88
CA PHE A 209 6.39 -3.73 -6.60
C PHE A 209 5.38 -2.58 -6.71
N ASP A 210 5.54 -1.70 -7.69
CA ASP A 210 4.62 -0.58 -7.93
C ASP A 210 3.23 -1.10 -8.35
N ASP A 211 3.18 -2.04 -9.31
CA ASP A 211 1.95 -2.68 -9.76
C ASP A 211 1.28 -3.46 -8.61
N ALA A 212 2.04 -4.23 -7.82
CA ALA A 212 1.52 -4.96 -6.67
C ALA A 212 0.94 -4.01 -5.60
N SER A 213 1.58 -2.87 -5.39
CA SER A 213 1.11 -1.84 -4.46
C SER A 213 -0.21 -1.26 -4.93
N ALA A 214 -0.31 -0.84 -6.20
CA ALA A 214 -1.54 -0.31 -6.78
C ALA A 214 -2.70 -1.31 -6.74
N LEU A 215 -2.45 -2.57 -7.10
CA LEU A 215 -3.44 -3.65 -7.05
C LEU A 215 -3.87 -3.98 -5.61
N THR A 216 -2.95 -3.88 -4.64
CA THR A 216 -3.29 -4.03 -3.22
C THR A 216 -4.17 -2.89 -2.74
N TYR A 217 -3.91 -1.65 -3.16
CA TYR A 217 -4.80 -0.52 -2.86
C TYR A 217 -6.19 -0.68 -3.47
N TRP A 218 -6.26 -1.22 -4.69
CA TRP A 218 -7.52 -1.51 -5.36
C TRP A 218 -8.43 -2.45 -4.54
N ARG A 219 -7.86 -3.37 -3.74
CA ARG A 219 -8.65 -4.26 -2.85
C ARG A 219 -9.44 -3.52 -1.78
N TYR A 220 -9.02 -2.32 -1.35
CA TYR A 220 -9.81 -1.52 -0.41
C TYR A 220 -11.08 -0.96 -1.06
N ALA A 221 -11.05 -0.72 -2.36
CA ALA A 221 -12.19 -0.24 -3.11
C ALA A 221 -13.06 -1.41 -3.62
N ASP A 222 -12.46 -2.50 -4.12
CA ASP A 222 -13.16 -3.57 -4.82
C ASP A 222 -13.83 -4.59 -3.88
N PRO A 223 -15.15 -4.58 -3.66
CA PRO A 223 -15.82 -5.52 -2.75
C PRO A 223 -15.74 -6.98 -3.24
N PHE A 224 -15.40 -7.21 -4.52
CA PHE A 224 -15.34 -8.53 -5.13
C PHE A 224 -13.93 -9.12 -5.17
N TRP A 225 -12.93 -8.46 -4.57
CA TRP A 225 -11.52 -8.91 -4.63
C TRP A 225 -11.35 -10.35 -4.12
N ARG A 226 -12.11 -10.78 -3.11
CA ARG A 226 -12.07 -12.15 -2.58
C ARG A 226 -12.50 -13.20 -3.61
N LEU A 227 -13.51 -12.87 -4.41
CA LEU A 227 -14.01 -13.74 -5.47
C LEU A 227 -13.01 -13.81 -6.62
N LYS A 228 -12.46 -12.65 -7.02
CA LYS A 228 -11.41 -12.56 -8.05
C LYS A 228 -10.15 -13.32 -7.63
N ARG A 229 -9.80 -13.28 -6.34
CA ARG A 229 -8.68 -14.06 -5.77
C ARG A 229 -8.96 -15.56 -5.87
N ARG A 230 -10.18 -16.00 -5.52
CA ARG A 230 -10.56 -17.43 -5.57
C ARG A 230 -10.43 -18.02 -6.97
N PHE A 231 -10.82 -17.27 -7.99
CA PHE A 231 -10.74 -17.70 -9.38
C PHE A 231 -9.44 -17.29 -10.09
N ASN A 232 -8.56 -16.57 -9.40
CA ASN A 232 -7.32 -16.03 -9.97
C ASN A 232 -7.57 -15.27 -11.29
N LEU A 233 -8.44 -14.27 -11.25
CA LEU A 233 -8.89 -13.51 -12.42
C LEU A 233 -8.38 -12.07 -12.43
N GLY A 234 -7.99 -11.59 -13.62
CA GLY A 234 -7.64 -10.19 -13.89
C GLY A 234 -6.60 -9.63 -12.92
N ALA A 235 -6.97 -8.55 -12.22
CA ALA A 235 -6.15 -7.86 -11.22
C ALA A 235 -5.48 -8.78 -10.19
N GLU A 236 -6.20 -9.81 -9.71
CA GLU A 236 -5.67 -10.73 -8.70
C GLU A 236 -4.64 -11.72 -9.28
N ALA A 237 -4.79 -12.11 -10.55
CA ALA A 237 -3.79 -12.92 -11.25
C ALA A 237 -2.50 -12.13 -11.47
N SER A 238 -2.62 -10.87 -11.91
CA SER A 238 -1.49 -9.95 -12.07
C SER A 238 -0.79 -9.71 -10.73
N LEU A 239 -1.54 -9.47 -9.66
CA LEU A 239 -0.98 -9.30 -8.32
C LEU A 239 -0.19 -10.54 -7.87
N ARG A 240 -0.73 -11.74 -8.09
CA ARG A 240 -0.02 -12.99 -7.78
C ARG A 240 1.27 -13.14 -8.57
N SER A 241 1.28 -12.77 -9.85
CA SER A 241 2.49 -12.78 -10.68
C SER A 241 3.54 -11.81 -10.14
N ASN A 242 3.14 -10.58 -9.80
CA ASN A 242 4.03 -9.56 -9.27
C ASN A 242 4.62 -9.95 -7.91
N ILE A 243 3.81 -10.56 -7.04
CA ILE A 243 4.29 -11.08 -5.75
C ILE A 243 5.38 -12.14 -5.96
N ARG A 244 5.24 -13.03 -6.95
CA ARG A 244 6.29 -14.01 -7.27
C ARG A 244 7.59 -13.33 -7.67
N THR A 245 7.54 -12.35 -8.57
CA THR A 245 8.73 -11.57 -8.97
C THR A 245 9.40 -10.90 -7.77
N ILE A 246 8.61 -10.32 -6.87
CA ILE A 246 9.10 -9.69 -5.63
C ILE A 246 9.78 -10.74 -4.73
N ASP A 247 9.13 -11.86 -4.47
CA ASP A 247 9.64 -12.92 -3.59
C ASP A 247 10.89 -13.57 -4.16
N ASP A 248 10.94 -13.83 -5.47
CA ASP A 248 12.09 -14.41 -6.17
C ASP A 248 13.30 -13.48 -6.08
N PHE A 249 13.12 -12.19 -6.38
CA PHE A 249 14.17 -11.19 -6.30
C PHE A 249 14.71 -11.03 -4.88
N VAL A 250 13.81 -10.92 -3.90
CA VAL A 250 14.20 -10.81 -2.49
C VAL A 250 14.93 -12.06 -2.03
N SER A 251 14.45 -13.25 -2.39
CA SER A 251 15.08 -14.52 -2.04
C SER A 251 16.49 -14.61 -2.64
N HIS A 252 16.67 -14.14 -3.88
CA HIS A 252 17.97 -14.05 -4.53
C HIS A 252 18.93 -13.13 -3.77
N VAL A 253 18.51 -11.91 -3.44
CA VAL A 253 19.32 -10.95 -2.66
C VAL A 253 19.73 -11.54 -1.30
N ILE A 254 18.80 -12.21 -0.62
CA ILE A 254 19.06 -12.88 0.66
C ILE A 254 20.08 -14.01 0.50
N ALA A 255 19.91 -14.86 -0.52
CA ALA A 255 20.80 -15.98 -0.78
C ALA A 255 22.22 -15.50 -1.08
N THR A 256 22.36 -14.48 -1.93
CA THR A 256 23.63 -13.83 -2.24
C THR A 256 24.28 -13.28 -0.97
N LYS A 257 23.53 -12.55 -0.13
CA LYS A 257 24.07 -12.01 1.11
C LYS A 257 24.56 -13.09 2.07
N ARG A 258 23.80 -14.18 2.23
CA ARG A 258 24.17 -15.33 3.08
C ARG A 258 25.46 -15.99 2.61
N ARG A 259 25.70 -16.08 1.30
CA ARG A 259 26.94 -16.64 0.73
C ARG A 259 28.15 -15.73 0.93
N THR A 260 27.99 -14.43 0.72
CA THR A 260 29.08 -13.45 0.89
C THR A 260 29.44 -13.20 2.35
N THR A 261 28.51 -13.49 3.27
CA THR A 261 28.62 -13.09 4.68
C THR A 261 28.64 -14.31 5.60
N ALA A 262 29.81 -14.91 5.82
CA ALA A 262 29.96 -16.06 6.72
C ALA A 262 29.79 -15.75 8.22
N LYS A 263 29.42 -14.52 8.66
CA LYS A 263 29.28 -14.21 10.11
C LYS A 263 28.44 -12.98 10.54
N VAL A 264 27.66 -12.31 9.69
CA VAL A 264 26.89 -11.10 10.10
C VAL A 264 25.37 -11.32 9.96
N ARG A 265 24.73 -11.47 11.12
CA ARG A 265 23.33 -11.15 11.48
C ARG A 265 22.27 -11.23 10.35
N VAL A 266 22.04 -12.44 9.86
CA VAL A 266 21.04 -12.78 8.82
C VAL A 266 19.57 -12.57 9.25
N LEU A 267 19.29 -12.36 10.54
CA LEU A 267 17.91 -12.20 11.06
C LEU A 267 17.28 -10.82 10.74
N TYR A 268 18.09 -9.81 10.37
CA TYR A 268 17.66 -8.41 10.26
C TYR A 268 17.08 -8.04 8.88
N ILE A 269 17.34 -8.89 7.88
CA ILE A 269 17.01 -8.69 6.47
C ILE A 269 15.49 -8.88 6.20
N TYR A 270 14.84 -9.81 6.90
CA TYR A 270 13.40 -10.09 6.73
C TYR A 270 12.51 -8.92 7.15
N ILE A 271 13.01 -8.10 8.08
CA ILE A 271 12.34 -6.91 8.59
C ILE A 271 12.54 -5.72 7.64
N TRP A 272 13.72 -5.60 7.00
CA TRP A 272 14.07 -4.48 6.11
C TRP A 272 13.38 -4.51 4.74
N VAL A 273 13.31 -5.68 4.07
CA VAL A 273 12.59 -5.82 2.78
C VAL A 273 11.15 -5.35 2.91
N ARG A 274 10.55 -5.65 4.06
CA ARG A 274 9.16 -5.31 4.37
C ARG A 274 8.99 -3.97 5.06
N LEU A 275 10.05 -3.22 5.33
CA LEU A 275 10.00 -1.90 5.97
C LEU A 275 10.25 -0.75 5.01
N ALA A 276 11.00 -0.96 3.95
CA ALA A 276 11.68 0.16 3.31
C ALA A 276 10.86 0.94 2.28
N TYR A 277 9.70 0.48 1.83
CA TYR A 277 9.03 1.10 0.67
C TYR A 277 7.73 1.88 0.93
N VAL A 278 7.39 2.22 2.18
CA VAL A 278 6.16 2.98 2.45
C VAL A 278 6.41 4.20 3.33
N ARG A 279 7.19 5.15 2.79
CA ARG A 279 7.23 6.53 3.31
C ARG A 279 6.55 7.55 2.40
N ARG A 280 5.62 7.08 1.55
CA ARG A 280 4.74 7.94 0.72
C ARG A 280 3.24 7.60 0.79
N ILE A 281 2.79 6.89 1.83
CA ILE A 281 1.35 6.67 2.08
C ILE A 281 0.84 7.28 3.40
N LEU A 282 1.71 7.71 4.31
CA LEU A 282 1.28 8.41 5.52
C LEU A 282 2.20 9.60 5.77
N TYR A 283 1.60 10.75 6.08
CA TYR A 283 2.15 12.09 6.25
C TYR A 283 2.14 12.98 5.00
N VAL A 284 0.95 13.49 4.66
CA VAL A 284 0.84 14.89 4.21
C VAL A 284 1.08 15.76 5.45
N ARG A 285 2.26 16.37 5.50
CA ARG A 285 2.63 17.40 6.46
C ARG A 285 1.89 18.66 6.04
N TYR A 286 0.75 18.94 6.66
CA TYR A 286 0.07 20.22 6.50
C TYR A 286 0.84 21.26 7.31
N TYR A 287 1.45 22.22 6.61
CA TYR A 287 1.60 23.59 7.12
C TYR A 287 0.28 24.33 6.84
#